data_AF-A0A6S6ZDC9-F1
#
_entry.id   AF-A0A6S6ZDC9-F1
#
_cell.length_a   1.000
_cell.length_b   1.000
_cell.length_c   1.000
_cell.angle_alpha   90.00
_cell.angle_beta   90.00
_cell.angle_gamma   90.00
#
_symmetry.space_group_name_H-M   'P 1'
#
loop_
_entity.id
_entity.type
_entity.pdbx_description
1 polymer ?
#
loop_
_entity_poly.entity_id
_entity_poly.type
_entity_poly.pdbx_seq_one_letter_code
_entity_poly.pdbx_strand_id
1 'polypeptide(L)' 'MPPSQQQLDDLLERLIALTDQPNPVDQRDSLARLSLLLIEAVDDAARVQSAVDEILAARAEPPALHIP' A
#
# COMPACT_ATOMS: atom_id res chain seq x y z
N MET A 1 14.58 -6.89 -15.41
CA MET A 1 13.27 -7.12 -16.06
C MET A 1 12.20 -6.64 -15.10
N PRO A 2 11.14 -5.95 -15.57
CA PRO A 2 10.01 -5.65 -14.71
C PRO A 2 9.43 -6.98 -14.17
N PRO A 3 8.93 -7.00 -12.92
CA PRO A 3 8.24 -8.18 -12.40
C PRO A 3 7.08 -8.55 -13.33
N SER A 4 6.83 -9.85 -13.50
CA SER A 4 5.63 -10.28 -14.21
C SER A 4 4.39 -9.89 -13.40
N GLN A 5 3.25 -9.68 -14.05
CA GLN A 5 2.00 -9.35 -13.37
C GLN A 5 1.67 -10.36 -12.26
N GLN A 6 1.91 -11.65 -12.51
CA GLN A 6 1.73 -12.71 -11.52
C GLN A 6 2.60 -12.54 -10.28
N GLN A 7 3.86 -12.10 -10.43
CA GLN A 7 4.73 -11.83 -9.28
C GLN A 7 4.23 -10.63 -8.46
N LEU A 8 3.61 -9.66 -9.12
CA LEU A 8 2.99 -8.52 -8.44
C LEU A 8 1.73 -8.95 -7.69
N ASP A 9 0.89 -9.78 -8.31
CA ASP A 9 -0.33 -10.30 -7.68
C ASP A 9 0.00 -11.16 -6.45
N ASP A 10 0.95 -12.09 -6.58
CA ASP A 10 1.41 -12.94 -5.47
C ASP A 10 1.98 -12.10 -4.30
N LEU A 11 2.69 -11.02 -4.63
CA LEU A 11 3.23 -10.09 -3.64
C LEU A 11 2.10 -9.33 -2.93
N LEU A 12 1.11 -8.82 -3.68
CA LEU A 12 -0.05 -8.12 -3.13
C LEU A 12 -0.86 -9.01 -2.20
N GLU A 13 -1.15 -10.26 -2.60
CA GLU A 13 -1.86 -11.22 -1.75
C GLU A 13 -1.13 -11.45 -0.42
N ARG A 14 0.20 -11.60 -0.45
CA ARG A 14 1.01 -11.76 0.77
C ARG A 14 0.97 -10.54 1.67
N LEU A 15 1.02 -9.33 1.10
CA LEU A 15 0.96 -8.08 1.87
C LEU A 15 -0.42 -7.90 2.52
N ILE A 16 -1.49 -8.25 1.81
CA ILE A 16 -2.85 -8.24 2.34
C ILE A 16 -2.96 -9.24 3.50
N ALA A 17 -2.56 -10.50 3.30
CA ALA A 17 -2.62 -11.53 4.34
C ALA A 17 -1.82 -11.16 5.59
N LEU A 18 -0.68 -10.49 5.43
CA LEU A 18 0.15 -10.03 6.55
C LEU A 18 -0.50 -8.91 7.35
N THR A 19 -1.29 -8.05 6.69
CA THR A 19 -1.93 -6.87 7.29
C THR A 19 -3.41 -7.09 7.64
N ASP A 20 -3.99 -8.22 7.27
CA ASP A 20 -5.36 -8.64 7.62
C ASP A 20 -5.36 -9.39 8.96
N GLN A 21 -5.17 -8.64 10.05
CA GLN A 21 -5.18 -9.17 11.41
C GLN A 21 -6.51 -8.88 12.12
N PRO A 22 -7.04 -9.80 12.93
CA PRO A 22 -8.30 -9.60 13.64
C PRO A 22 -8.21 -8.52 14.73
N ASN A 23 -7.01 -8.27 15.26
CA ASN A 23 -6.76 -7.24 16.25
C ASN A 23 -6.29 -5.94 15.56
N PRO A 24 -7.01 -4.81 15.72
CA PRO A 24 -6.66 -3.55 15.09
C PRO A 24 -5.31 -2.98 15.57
N VAL A 25 -4.86 -3.33 16.78
CA VAL A 25 -3.54 -2.91 17.28
C VAL A 25 -2.43 -3.66 16.54
N ASP A 26 -2.56 -4.97 16.39
CA ASP A 26 -1.57 -5.82 15.73
C ASP A 26 -1.52 -5.56 14.21
N GLN A 27 -2.68 -5.26 13.62
CA GLN A 27 -2.79 -4.79 12.23
C GLN A 27 -2.00 -3.49 12.03
N ARG A 28 -2.19 -2.49 12.92
CA ARG A 28 -1.47 -1.21 12.84
C ARG A 28 0.03 -1.37 13.03
N ASP A 29 0.46 -2.21 13.97
CA ASP A 29 1.89 -2.49 14.20
C ASP A 29 2.53 -3.17 12.98
N SER A 30 1.84 -4.16 12.40
CA SER A 30 2.29 -4.86 11.18
C SER A 30 2.41 -3.91 9.99
N LEU A 31 1.41 -3.03 9.80
CA LEU A 31 1.45 -1.98 8.77
C LEU A 31 2.61 -1.01 9.00
N ALA A 32 2.82 -0.53 10.22
CA ALA A 32 3.90 0.40 10.52
C ALA A 32 5.29 -0.20 10.24
N ARG A 33 5.50 -1.47 10.62
CA ARG A 33 6.75 -2.19 10.31
C ARG A 33 6.96 -2.40 8.83
N LEU A 34 5.92 -2.78 8.10
CA LEU A 34 5.99 -2.94 6.65
C LEU A 34 6.35 -1.62 5.97
N SER A 35 5.74 -0.50 6.38
CA SER A 35 6.04 0.82 5.84
C SER A 35 7.50 1.22 6.09
N LEU A 36 8.03 0.98 7.30
CA LEU A 36 9.44 1.25 7.61
C LEU A 36 10.38 0.45 6.70
N LEU A 37 10.14 -0.86 6.56
CA LEU A 37 10.97 -1.74 5.73
C LEU A 37 10.93 -1.35 4.24
N LEU A 38 9.77 -0.93 3.73
CA LEU A 38 9.64 -0.46 2.34
C LEU A 38 10.38 0.87 2.12
N ILE A 39 10.33 1.78 3.09
CA ILE A 39 11.09 3.05 3.03
C ILE A 39 12.59 2.76 3.01
N GLU A 40 13.07 1.88 3.91
CA GLU A 40 14.48 1.47 3.96
C GLU A 40 14.93 0.77 2.66
N ALA A 41 14.10 -0.11 2.11
CA ALA A 41 14.42 -0.84 0.87
C ALA A 41 14.49 0.07 -0.36
N VAL A 42 13.70 1.16 -0.38
CA VAL A 42 13.68 2.13 -1.48
C VAL A 42 14.73 3.23 -1.26
N ASP A 43 15.22 3.42 -0.03
CA ASP A 43 16.15 4.49 0.39
C ASP A 43 15.69 5.90 -0.01
N ASP A 44 14.38 6.07 -0.15
CA ASP A 44 13.76 7.33 -0.58
C ASP A 44 12.40 7.52 0.12
N ALA A 45 12.47 7.95 1.38
CA ALA A 45 11.30 8.21 2.20
C ALA A 45 10.38 9.29 1.61
N ALA A 46 10.95 10.30 0.95
CA ALA A 46 10.18 11.40 0.38
C ALA A 46 9.32 10.92 -0.80
N ARG A 47 9.88 10.07 -1.66
CA ARG A 47 9.15 9.45 -2.76
C ARG A 47 8.06 8.50 -2.26
N VAL A 48 8.34 7.72 -1.21
CA VAL A 48 7.32 6.85 -0.59
C VAL A 48 6.18 7.68 -0.01
N GLN A 49 6.47 8.76 0.70
CA GLN A 49 5.45 9.66 1.25
C GLN A 49 4.61 10.29 0.14
N SER A 50 5.24 10.80 -0.92
CA SER A 50 4.54 11.38 -2.08
C SER A 50 3.58 10.39 -2.73
N ALA A 51 4.00 9.12 -2.90
CA ALA A 51 3.15 8.09 -3.48
C ALA A 51 1.95 7.75 -2.57
N VAL A 52 2.14 7.75 -1.24
CA VAL A 52 1.05 7.57 -0.28
C VAL A 52 0.06 8.73 -0.35
N ASP A 53 0.56 9.97 -0.37
CA ASP A 53 -0.27 11.17 -0.44
C ASP A 53 -1.09 11.22 -1.75
N GLU A 54 -0.50 10.82 -2.88
CA GLU A 54 -1.21 10.70 -4.16
C GLU A 54 -2.37 9.70 -4.08
N ILE A 55 -2.16 8.52 -3.49
CA ILE A 55 -3.22 7.51 -3.32
C ILE A 55 -4.32 7.99 -2.37
N LEU A 56 -3.95 8.68 -1.29
CA LEU A 56 -4.92 9.26 -0.35
C LEU A 56 -5.75 10.37 -1.03
N ALA A 57 -5.12 11.22 -1.83
CA ALA A 57 -5.78 12.24 -2.61
C ALA A 57 -6.76 11.63 -3.63
N ALA A 58 -6.33 10.58 -4.37
CA ALA A 58 -7.18 9.87 -5.32
C ALA A 58 -8.39 9.17 -4.66
N ARG A 59 -8.27 8.75 -3.40
CA ARG A 59 -9.39 8.19 -2.62
C ARG A 59 -10.34 9.25 -2.08
N ALA A 60 -9.87 10.49 -1.91
CA ALA A 60 -10.68 11.62 -1.47
C ALA A 60 -11.52 12.22 -2.60
N GLU A 61 -11.21 11.91 -3.86
CA GLU A 61 -12.10 12.23 -4.98
C GLU A 61 -13.34 11.33 -4.93
N PRO A 62 -14.56 11.89 -4.83
CA PRO A 62 -15.76 11.09 -4.96
C PRO A 62 -15.75 10.47 -6.37
N PRO A 63 -16.15 9.19 -6.53
CA PRO A 63 -16.27 8.61 -7.85
C PRO A 63 -17.21 9.50 -8.64
N ALA A 64 -16.74 10.01 -9.78
CA ALA A 64 -17.57 10.74 -10.73
C ALA A 64 -18.65 9.76 -11.22
N LEU A 65 -19.80 9.75 -10.53
CA LEU A 65 -21.02 9.09 -10.96
C LEU A 65 -21.52 9.84 -12.20
N HIS A 66 -20.89 9.57 -13.34
CA HIS A 66 -21.50 9.81 -14.63
C HIS A 66 -22.62 8.77 -14.79
N ILE A 67 -23.82 9.13 -14.35
CA ILE A 67 -25.05 8.46 -14.76
C ILE A 67 -25.55 9.22 -16.01
N PRO A 68 -25.77 8.54 -17.16
CA PRO A 68 -26.26 9.14 -18.39
C PRO A 68 -27.71 9.64 -18.29
#